data_AF-A0A950LGW3-F1
#
_entry.id   AF-A0A950LGW3-F1
#
_cell.length_a   1.000
_cell.length_b   1.000
_cell.length_c   1.000
_cell.angle_alpha   90.00
_cell.angle_beta   90.00
_cell.angle_gamma   90.00
#
_symmetry.space_group_name_H-M   'P 1'
#
loop_
_entity.id
_entity.type
_entity.pdbx_description
1 polymer ?
#
loop_
_entity_poly.entity_id
_entity_poly.type
_entity_poly.pdbx_seq_one_letter_code
_entity_poly.pdbx_strand_id
1 'polypeptide(L)'
;MSPDDKNKRGQHGQQPEALATFGQAARQGGKKPDDIGLEATKASGPLPGNLDQEEKAAAEILNEGATGKDRGGKKAARDLPDRTHTARK
;
A
#
# COMPACT_ATOMS: atom_id res chain seq x y z
N MET A 1 -45.08 -13.21 13.63
CA MET A 1 -44.00 -13.12 12.63
C MET A 1 -44.65 -13.15 11.26
N SER A 2 -44.86 -11.98 10.65
CA SER A 2 -45.59 -11.88 9.38
C SER A 2 -44.74 -12.38 8.20
N PRO A 3 -45.34 -12.93 7.12
CA PRO A 3 -44.62 -13.39 5.93
C PRO A 3 -43.75 -12.32 5.27
N ASP A 4 -44.06 -11.04 5.52
CA ASP A 4 -43.39 -9.87 4.94
C ASP A 4 -41.97 -9.62 5.49
N ASP A 5 -41.61 -10.16 6.66
CA ASP A 5 -40.27 -9.99 7.23
C ASP A 5 -39.20 -10.86 6.53
N LYS A 6 -39.61 -11.86 5.73
CA LYS A 6 -38.64 -12.66 4.96
C LYS A 6 -38.09 -11.91 3.75
N ASN A 7 -38.79 -10.89 3.25
CA ASN A 7 -38.43 -10.19 2.02
C ASN A 7 -37.45 -9.02 2.22
N LYS A 8 -37.22 -8.60 3.47
CA LYS A 8 -36.27 -7.51 3.79
C LYS A 8 -34.82 -7.97 4.00
N ARG A 9 -34.56 -9.28 4.06
CA ARG A 9 -33.21 -9.84 4.25
C ARG A 9 -32.40 -9.99 2.95
N GLY A 10 -32.97 -9.65 1.80
CA GLY A 10 -32.34 -9.73 0.48
C GLY A 10 -31.78 -8.41 -0.08
N GLN A 11 -31.85 -7.30 0.67
CA GLN A 11 -31.54 -5.96 0.14
C GLN A 11 -30.22 -5.35 0.64
N HIS A 12 -29.29 -6.17 1.16
CA HIS A 12 -27.98 -5.69 1.65
C HIS A 12 -26.78 -6.19 0.83
N GLY A 13 -26.97 -6.60 -0.43
CA GLY A 13 -25.92 -7.22 -1.24
C GLY A 13 -25.94 -6.89 -2.73
N GLN A 14 -26.74 -5.93 -3.16
CA GLN A 14 -26.69 -5.49 -4.55
C GLN A 14 -25.57 -4.45 -4.65
N GLN A 15 -24.38 -4.91 -5.03
CA GLN A 15 -23.31 -4.06 -5.57
C GLN A 15 -23.35 -4.16 -7.10
N PRO A 16 -24.40 -3.64 -7.76
CA PRO A 16 -24.53 -3.76 -9.21
C PRO A 16 -23.32 -3.13 -9.93
N GLU A 17 -22.69 -2.10 -9.34
CA GLU A 17 -21.50 -1.46 -9.87
C GLU A 17 -20.27 -2.38 -9.80
N ALA A 18 -20.10 -3.14 -8.71
CA ALA A 18 -18.99 -4.09 -8.58
C ALA A 18 -19.11 -5.23 -9.60
N LEU A 19 -20.34 -5.72 -9.82
CA LEU A 19 -20.62 -6.75 -10.83
C LEU A 19 -20.48 -6.22 -12.26
N ALA A 20 -20.92 -5.00 -12.52
CA ALA A 20 -20.73 -4.34 -13.82
C ALA A 20 -19.24 -4.15 -14.14
N THR A 21 -18.46 -3.69 -13.16
CA THR A 21 -17.00 -3.54 -13.26
C THR A 21 -16.33 -4.88 -13.52
N PHE A 22 -16.73 -5.93 -12.79
CA PHE A 22 -16.21 -7.28 -12.99
C PHE A 22 -16.50 -7.81 -14.40
N GLY A 23 -17.74 -7.64 -14.89
CA GLY A 23 -18.13 -8.01 -16.25
C GLY A 23 -17.35 -7.26 -17.32
N GLN A 24 -17.07 -5.97 -17.12
CA GLN A 24 -16.25 -5.17 -18.02
C GLN A 24 -14.78 -5.63 -18.02
N ALA A 25 -14.19 -5.87 -16.85
CA ALA A 25 -12.82 -6.36 -16.73
C ALA A 25 -12.64 -7.74 -17.39
N ALA A 26 -13.61 -8.66 -17.22
CA ALA A 26 -13.59 -9.97 -17.86
C ALA A 26 -13.54 -9.87 -19.39
N ARG A 27 -14.22 -8.89 -20.00
CA ARG A 27 -14.18 -8.62 -21.45
C ARG A 27 -12.86 -8.00 -21.91
N GLN A 28 -12.10 -7.38 -21.01
CA GLN A 28 -10.80 -6.75 -21.28
C GLN A 28 -9.61 -7.61 -20.85
N GLY A 29 -9.78 -8.94 -20.80
CA GLY A 29 -8.71 -9.88 -20.43
C GLY A 29 -8.34 -9.86 -18.95
N GLY A 30 -9.28 -9.47 -18.08
CA GLY A 30 -9.07 -9.37 -16.64
C GLY A 30 -8.39 -8.06 -16.20
N LYS A 31 -8.12 -7.14 -17.13
CA LYS A 31 -7.60 -5.81 -16.78
C LYS A 31 -8.72 -4.94 -16.25
N LYS A 32 -8.48 -4.30 -15.11
CA LYS A 32 -9.38 -3.31 -14.52
C LYS A 32 -9.48 -2.07 -15.43
N PRO A 33 -10.67 -1.47 -15.60
CA PRO A 33 -10.80 -0.16 -16.24
C PRO A 33 -9.98 0.93 -15.52
N ASP A 34 -9.35 1.83 -16.28
CA ASP A 34 -8.44 2.86 -15.75
C ASP A 34 -9.18 3.93 -14.90
N ASP A 35 -10.47 4.13 -15.15
CA ASP A 35 -11.35 5.08 -14.45
C ASP A 35 -11.92 4.54 -13.13
N ILE A 36 -11.76 3.23 -12.88
CA ILE A 36 -12.24 2.59 -11.67
C ILE A 36 -11.06 2.36 -10.72
N GLY A 37 -11.11 2.94 -9.52
CA GLY A 37 -10.12 2.73 -8.47
C GLY A 37 -9.60 3.99 -7.82
N LEU A 38 -8.73 3.78 -6.83
CA LEU A 38 -7.92 4.85 -6.26
C LEU A 38 -6.53 4.77 -6.89
N GLU A 39 -6.06 5.91 -7.39
CA GLU A 39 -4.65 6.09 -7.74
C GLU A 39 -3.85 6.55 -6.52
N ALA A 40 -2.58 6.16 -6.48
CA ALA A 40 -1.71 6.61 -5.42
C ALA A 40 -1.43 8.11 -5.58
N THR A 41 -1.71 8.87 -4.51
CA THR A 41 -1.39 10.31 -4.47
C THR A 41 0.09 10.49 -4.12
N LYS A 42 0.62 11.72 -4.18
CA LYS A 42 1.99 11.99 -3.68
C LYS A 42 2.19 11.58 -2.22
N ALA A 43 1.13 11.59 -1.41
CA ALA A 43 1.18 11.21 0.00
C ALA A 43 1.23 9.69 0.21
N SER A 44 0.59 8.90 -0.66
CA SER A 44 0.50 7.44 -0.53
C SER A 44 1.37 6.66 -1.53
N GLY A 45 1.78 7.30 -2.63
CA GLY A 45 2.58 6.74 -3.70
C GLY A 45 4.03 6.47 -3.30
N PRO A 46 4.69 5.51 -3.96
CA PRO A 46 6.01 5.05 -3.57
C PRO A 46 7.01 6.21 -3.49
N LEU A 47 7.93 6.13 -2.52
CA LEU A 47 9.09 7.01 -2.51
C LEU A 47 10.07 6.53 -3.58
N PRO A 48 10.81 7.45 -4.24
CA PRO A 48 11.90 7.05 -5.12
C PRO A 48 12.98 6.34 -4.30
N GLY A 49 13.35 5.12 -4.69
CA GLY A 49 14.36 4.31 -4.02
C GLY A 49 15.64 4.15 -4.85
N ASN A 50 16.73 3.77 -4.19
CA ASN A 50 17.98 3.34 -4.83
C ASN A 50 18.43 2.05 -4.14
N LEU A 51 18.38 0.93 -4.88
CA LEU A 51 18.60 -0.40 -4.34
C LEU A 51 19.99 -0.53 -3.69
N ASP A 52 21.05 -0.07 -4.36
CA ASP A 52 22.42 -0.16 -3.85
C ASP A 52 22.59 0.62 -2.54
N GLN A 53 21.92 1.78 -2.44
CA GLN A 53 21.95 2.60 -1.23
C GLN A 53 21.18 1.94 -0.08
N GLU A 54 20.02 1.34 -0.36
CA GLU A 54 19.20 0.62 0.61
C GLU A 54 19.92 -0.62 1.15
N GLU A 55 20.53 -1.41 0.28
CA GLU A 55 21.30 -2.59 0.65
C GLU A 55 22.48 -2.23 1.56
N LYS A 56 23.23 -1.18 1.20
CA LYS A 56 24.34 -0.69 2.01
C LYS A 56 23.86 -0.22 3.39
N ALA A 57 22.78 0.55 3.44
CA ALA A 57 22.23 1.04 4.70
C ALA A 57 21.73 -0.12 5.58
N ALA A 58 21.04 -1.10 4.99
CA ALA A 58 20.61 -2.31 5.69
C ALA A 58 21.80 -3.08 6.26
N ALA A 59 22.89 -3.24 5.49
CA ALA A 59 24.09 -3.89 5.97
C ALA A 59 24.71 -3.16 7.18
N GLU A 60 24.80 -1.83 7.15
CA GLU A 60 25.33 -1.04 8.28
C GLU A 60 24.46 -1.18 9.52
N ILE A 61 23.13 -1.09 9.38
CA ILE A 61 22.15 -1.24 10.48
C ILE A 61 22.23 -2.64 11.11
N LEU A 62 22.19 -3.68 10.27
CA LEU A 62 22.22 -5.07 10.75
C LEU A 62 23.54 -5.40 11.44
N ASN A 63 24.67 -4.92 10.89
CA ASN A 63 25.97 -5.14 11.50
C ASN A 63 26.14 -4.38 12.83
N GLU A 64 25.63 -3.15 12.95
CA GLU A 64 25.60 -2.41 14.23
C GLU A 64 24.76 -3.16 15.26
N GLY A 65 23.55 -3.60 14.89
CA GLY A 65 22.67 -4.37 15.77
C GLY A 65 23.28 -5.71 16.22
N ALA A 66 23.98 -6.42 15.32
CA ALA A 66 24.61 -7.69 15.62
C ALA A 66 25.87 -7.56 16.50
N THR A 67 26.63 -6.47 16.36
CA THR A 67 27.92 -6.32 17.05
C THR A 67 27.87 -5.38 18.25
N GLY A 68 26.80 -4.60 18.40
CA GLY A 68 26.68 -3.56 19.43
C GLY A 68 27.68 -2.41 19.27
N LYS A 69 28.43 -2.38 18.17
CA LYS A 69 29.40 -1.33 17.85
C LYS A 69 28.80 -0.39 16.82
N ASP A 70 29.01 0.91 17.01
CA ASP A 70 28.60 1.91 16.04
C ASP A 70 29.28 1.63 14.69
N ARG A 71 28.46 1.44 13.65
CA ARG A 71 28.89 1.28 12.26
C ARG A 71 28.19 2.26 11.33
N GLY A 72 27.62 3.32 11.88
CA GLY A 72 26.92 4.34 11.11
C GLY A 72 25.49 3.94 10.73
N GLY A 73 24.91 2.86 11.26
CA GLY A 73 23.58 2.39 10.89
C GLY A 73 22.50 3.43 11.11
N LYS A 74 22.60 4.23 12.19
CA LYS A 74 21.68 5.36 12.44
C LYS A 74 21.78 6.47 11.40
N LYS A 75 22.99 6.73 10.88
CA LYS A 75 23.20 7.71 9.82
C LYS A 75 22.68 7.16 8.49
N ALA A 76 23.01 5.91 8.18
CA ALA A 76 22.56 5.24 6.97
C ALA A 76 21.03 5.21 6.85
N ALA A 77 20.33 4.93 7.96
CA ALA A 77 18.88 4.99 8.02
C ALA A 77 18.32 6.39 7.70
N ARG A 78 18.96 7.44 8.21
CA ARG A 78 18.53 8.84 8.00
C ARG A 78 18.75 9.35 6.59
N ASP A 79 19.75 8.81 5.90
CA ASP A 79 20.11 9.21 4.54
C ASP A 79 19.16 8.57 3.50
N LEU A 80 18.34 7.60 3.90
CA LEU A 80 17.32 7.00 3.03
C LEU A 80 16.07 7.89 2.93
N PRO A 81 15.36 7.83 1.79
CA PRO A 81 14.06 8.45 1.63
C PRO A 81 13.06 7.93 2.66
N ASP A 82 12.57 8.82 3.53
CA ASP A 82 11.56 8.50 4.53
C ASP A 82 10.57 9.67 4.69
N ARG A 83 9.30 9.32 4.90
CA ARG A 83 8.22 10.28 5.18
C ARG A 83 8.26 10.81 6.62
N THR A 84 8.99 10.17 7.53
CA THR A 84 8.96 10.52 8.97
C THR A 84 10.08 11.45 9.42
N HIS A 85 11.15 11.62 8.62
CA HIS A 85 12.32 12.41 9.02
C HIS A 85 12.09 13.93 9.07
N THR A 86 11.05 14.47 8.42
CA THR A 86 10.76 15.93 8.38
C THR A 86 9.85 16.44 9.51
N ALA A 87 9.64 15.67 10.59
CA ALA A 87 8.83 16.11 11.74
C ALA A 87 9.64 16.77 12.88
N ARG A 88 10.95 17.01 12.73
CA ARG A 88 11.71 17.85 13.68
C ARG A 88 11.91 19.26 13.11
N LYS A 89 11.08 20.17 13.57
CA LYS A 89 11.31 21.62 13.50
C LYS A 89 12.15 22.06 14.68
#